data_AF-A0AAW8D8C9-F1
#
_entry.id   AF-A0AAW8D8C9-F1
#
_cell.length_a   1.000
_cell.length_b   1.000
_cell.length_c   1.000
_cell.angle_alpha   90.00
_cell.angle_beta   90.00
_cell.angle_gamma   90.00
#
_symmetry.space_group_name_H-M   'P 1'
#
loop_
_entity.id
_entity.type
_entity.pdbx_description
1 polymer ?
#
loop_
_entity_poly.entity_id
_entity_poly.type
_entity_poly.pdbx_seq_one_letter_code
_entity_poly.pdbx_strand_id
1 'polypeptide(L)'
;MSILAKNFSRRTSRGGTPLIVIAKSELDADERARFWAFALHLAEHRKLQKQKKYQPFWLAHQYDVQVSNGGHLQYFHNCGMEGVGATLSILAQIGARTQAVALAQCWDLAKRTPVHNVSSLEEYSALAQERSFDEQDDMYFAASPPIQTLLEAYFESLIAESVAVDD
;
A
#
# COMPACT_ATOMS: atom_id res chain seq x y z
N MET A 1 -1.17 -21.44 19.93
CA MET A 1 0.29 -21.32 20.04
C MET A 1 0.59 -19.92 20.53
N SER A 2 1.12 -19.82 21.75
CA SER A 2 1.37 -18.58 22.48
C SER A 2 2.80 -18.15 22.24
N ILE A 3 3.03 -16.98 21.62
CA ILE A 3 4.35 -16.37 21.55
C ILE A 3 4.38 -15.15 22.45
N LEU A 4 5.32 -15.23 23.37
CA LEU A 4 5.63 -14.36 24.49
C LEU A 4 5.74 -12.88 24.12
N ALA A 5 4.94 -12.06 24.81
CA ALA A 5 5.31 -10.69 25.11
C ALA A 5 6.54 -10.71 26.05
N LYS A 6 7.67 -10.18 25.61
CA LYS A 6 8.81 -9.88 26.48
C LYS A 6 9.18 -8.40 26.40
N ASN A 7 9.32 -7.85 27.58
CA ASN A 7 9.66 -6.48 27.95
C ASN A 7 10.84 -5.91 27.15
N PHE A 8 10.70 -4.67 26.69
CA PHE A 8 11.85 -3.85 26.32
C PHE A 8 11.77 -2.46 26.95
N SER A 9 12.77 -2.18 27.78
CA SER A 9 13.10 -0.85 28.27
C SER A 9 14.60 -0.65 28.11
N ARG A 10 14.99 0.19 27.16
CA ARG A 10 16.04 1.22 27.32
C ARG A 10 16.02 2.17 26.12
N ARG A 11 16.08 3.46 26.46
CA ARG A 11 15.87 4.63 25.61
C ARG A 11 17.08 4.91 24.72
N THR A 12 16.81 5.43 23.52
CA THR A 12 17.57 6.56 22.96
C THR A 12 16.61 7.72 22.71
N SER A 13 17.14 8.92 22.91
CA SER A 13 16.42 10.16 23.15
C SER A 13 16.10 10.93 21.86
N ARG A 14 14.86 11.47 21.80
CA ARG A 14 14.25 12.43 20.87
C ARG A 14 13.28 11.92 19.78
N GLY A 15 13.10 10.60 19.61
CA GLY A 15 12.03 10.03 18.78
C GLY A 15 10.92 9.44 19.65
N GLY A 16 9.67 9.45 19.19
CA GLY A 16 8.60 8.68 19.84
C GLY A 16 8.93 7.19 19.88
N THR A 17 8.24 6.43 20.74
CA THR A 17 8.35 4.96 20.77
C THR A 17 8.09 4.41 19.36
N PRO A 18 8.95 3.53 18.82
CA PRO A 18 8.69 2.89 17.52
C PRO A 18 7.37 2.12 17.60
N LEU A 19 6.69 2.01 16.47
CA LEU A 19 5.45 1.23 16.39
C LEU A 19 5.71 -0.27 16.56
N ILE A 20 6.87 -0.73 16.08
CA ILE A 20 7.24 -2.14 15.97
C ILE A 20 8.74 -2.30 16.14
N VAL A 21 9.15 -3.48 16.56
CA VAL A 21 10.55 -3.91 16.64
C VAL A 21 10.69 -5.21 15.86
N ILE A 22 11.69 -5.31 15.00
CA ILE A 22 12.06 -6.55 14.29
C ILE A 22 13.45 -7.02 14.74
N ALA A 23 13.74 -8.30 14.60
CA ALA A 23 15.07 -8.83 14.89
C ALA A 23 16.06 -8.47 13.77
N LYS A 24 17.34 -8.25 14.12
CA LYS A 24 18.42 -8.03 13.15
C LYS A 24 18.48 -9.13 12.09
N SER A 25 18.29 -10.38 12.50
CA SER A 25 18.27 -11.54 11.61
C SER A 25 17.19 -11.47 10.53
N GLU A 26 16.05 -10.81 10.80
CA GLU A 26 15.00 -10.61 9.79
C GLU A 26 15.46 -9.61 8.73
N LEU A 27 16.11 -8.52 9.15
CA LEU A 27 16.69 -7.53 8.23
C LEU A 27 17.87 -8.08 7.43
N ASP A 28 18.69 -8.94 8.05
CA ASP A 28 19.82 -9.60 7.38
C ASP A 28 19.33 -10.62 6.34
N ALA A 29 18.14 -11.22 6.54
CA ALA A 29 17.53 -12.17 5.61
C ALA A 29 16.76 -11.49 4.47
N ASP A 30 16.15 -10.34 4.73
CA ASP A 30 15.42 -9.53 3.75
C ASP A 30 15.65 -8.04 4.03
N GLU A 31 16.30 -7.34 3.10
CA GLU A 31 16.56 -5.89 3.18
C GLU A 31 15.26 -5.07 3.30
N ARG A 32 14.12 -5.65 2.89
CA ARG A 32 12.78 -5.05 2.94
C ARG A 32 12.01 -5.43 4.21
N ALA A 33 12.59 -6.17 5.16
CA ALA A 33 11.90 -6.60 6.37
C ALA A 33 11.23 -5.44 7.13
N ARG A 34 11.87 -4.26 7.19
CA ARG A 34 11.26 -3.06 7.80
C ARG A 34 10.02 -2.57 7.05
N PHE A 35 10.07 -2.57 5.72
CA PHE A 35 8.94 -2.18 4.89
C PHE A 35 7.75 -3.12 5.13
N TRP A 36 7.99 -4.43 5.11
CA TRP A 36 6.95 -5.43 5.34
C TRP A 36 6.37 -5.37 6.74
N ALA A 37 7.23 -5.25 7.77
CA ALA A 37 6.77 -5.09 9.14
C ALA A 37 5.87 -3.85 9.29
N PHE A 38 6.29 -2.72 8.71
CA PHE A 38 5.50 -1.49 8.73
C PHE A 38 4.15 -1.64 8.02
N ALA A 39 4.13 -2.21 6.81
CA ALA A 39 2.92 -2.45 6.04
C ALA A 39 1.94 -3.38 6.78
N LEU A 40 2.42 -4.51 7.30
CA LEU A 40 1.63 -5.48 8.07
C LEU A 40 1.04 -4.83 9.32
N HIS A 41 1.83 -4.08 10.07
CA HIS A 41 1.33 -3.39 11.26
C HIS A 41 0.25 -2.36 10.92
N LEU A 42 0.42 -1.58 9.85
CA LEU A 42 -0.64 -0.67 9.41
C LEU A 42 -1.90 -1.43 8.98
N ALA A 43 -1.78 -2.58 8.32
CA ALA A 43 -2.91 -3.42 7.94
C ALA A 43 -3.75 -3.88 9.15
N GLU A 44 -3.10 -4.22 10.25
CA GLU A 44 -3.74 -4.62 11.50
C GLU A 44 -4.36 -3.44 12.28
N HIS A 45 -3.89 -2.21 12.06
CA HIS A 45 -4.25 -1.04 12.85
C HIS A 45 -4.99 0.04 12.04
N ARG A 46 -6.28 -0.19 11.77
CA ARG A 46 -7.15 0.73 10.97
C ARG A 46 -7.16 2.20 11.42
N LYS A 47 -6.95 2.47 12.71
CA LYS A 47 -6.87 3.85 13.21
C LYS A 47 -5.59 4.55 12.75
N LEU A 48 -4.47 3.83 12.68
CA LEU A 48 -3.19 4.37 12.21
C LEU A 48 -3.24 4.70 10.71
N GLN A 49 -3.92 3.86 9.91
CA GLN A 49 -4.12 4.08 8.47
C GLN A 49 -4.75 5.45 8.14
N LYS A 50 -5.53 6.02 9.06
CA LYS A 50 -6.20 7.32 8.89
C LYS A 50 -5.42 8.49 9.47
N GLN A 51 -4.33 8.25 10.20
CA GLN A 51 -3.52 9.33 10.74
C GLN A 51 -2.74 10.01 9.63
N LYS A 52 -2.68 11.34 9.65
CA LYS A 52 -1.99 12.15 8.63
C LYS A 52 -0.55 11.70 8.36
N LYS A 53 0.15 11.19 9.38
CA LYS A 53 1.52 10.67 9.26
C LYS A 53 1.62 9.41 8.39
N TYR A 54 0.65 8.50 8.48
CA TYR A 54 0.73 7.17 7.87
C TYR A 54 -0.19 6.98 6.67
N GLN A 55 -1.25 7.80 6.57
CA GLN A 55 -2.23 7.72 5.50
C GLN A 55 -1.61 7.79 4.10
N PRO A 56 -0.62 8.66 3.80
CA PRO A 56 0.00 8.70 2.48
C PRO A 56 0.62 7.36 2.07
N PHE A 57 1.43 6.77 2.95
CA PHE A 57 2.01 5.44 2.72
C PHE A 57 0.90 4.40 2.52
N TRP A 58 -0.11 4.39 3.39
CA TRP A 58 -1.17 3.39 3.34
C TRP A 58 -1.99 3.44 2.05
N LEU A 59 -2.33 4.64 1.55
CA LEU A 59 -3.07 4.80 0.31
C LEU A 59 -2.28 4.28 -0.90
N ALA A 60 -1.01 4.64 -1.00
CA ALA A 60 -0.19 4.23 -2.13
C ALA A 60 0.19 2.74 -2.06
N HIS A 61 0.44 2.21 -0.85
CA HIS A 61 0.65 0.78 -0.64
C HIS A 61 -0.61 -0.04 -0.95
N GLN A 62 -1.80 0.42 -0.55
CA GLN A 62 -3.05 -0.26 -0.91
C GLN A 62 -3.26 -0.27 -2.42
N TYR A 63 -3.00 0.84 -3.10
CA TYR A 63 -3.07 0.87 -4.55
C TYR A 63 -2.13 -0.17 -5.19
N ASP A 64 -0.86 -0.19 -4.79
CA ASP A 64 0.12 -1.18 -5.27
C ASP A 64 -0.37 -2.62 -5.08
N VAL A 65 -0.76 -2.98 -3.85
CA VAL A 65 -1.20 -4.34 -3.50
C VAL A 65 -2.48 -4.75 -4.22
N GLN A 66 -3.45 -3.86 -4.41
CA GLN A 66 -4.68 -4.23 -5.11
C GLN A 66 -4.42 -4.44 -6.61
N VAL A 67 -3.69 -3.53 -7.24
CA VAL A 67 -3.41 -3.60 -8.68
C VAL A 67 -2.46 -4.74 -9.02
N SER A 68 -1.44 -4.99 -8.20
CA SER A 68 -0.53 -6.12 -8.40
C SER A 68 -1.23 -7.48 -8.29
N ASN A 69 -2.30 -7.57 -7.48
CA ASN A 69 -3.00 -8.83 -7.22
C ASN A 69 -4.14 -9.12 -8.20
N GLY A 70 -4.86 -8.09 -8.66
CA GLY A 70 -6.02 -8.28 -9.55
C GLY A 70 -6.40 -7.06 -10.37
N GLY A 71 -5.42 -6.20 -10.66
CA GLY A 71 -5.57 -5.04 -11.53
C GLY A 71 -6.39 -3.90 -10.91
N HIS A 72 -6.62 -2.87 -11.72
CA HIS A 72 -7.39 -1.70 -11.32
C HIS A 72 -8.84 -2.06 -10.98
N LEU A 73 -9.40 -3.12 -11.59
CA LEU A 73 -10.75 -3.58 -11.25
C LEU A 73 -10.84 -3.98 -9.78
N GLN A 74 -9.89 -4.79 -9.30
CA GLN A 74 -9.82 -5.18 -7.89
C GLN A 74 -9.64 -3.95 -6.98
N TYR A 75 -8.82 -2.98 -7.39
CA TYR A 75 -8.65 -1.74 -6.64
C TYR A 75 -9.97 -0.98 -6.45
N PHE A 76 -10.73 -0.73 -7.51
CA PHE A 76 -12.02 -0.03 -7.38
C PHE A 76 -13.05 -0.86 -6.63
N HIS A 77 -13.07 -2.17 -6.83
CA HIS A 77 -13.96 -3.08 -6.11
C HIS A 77 -13.70 -3.07 -4.59
N ASN A 78 -12.44 -3.11 -4.18
CA ASN A 78 -12.08 -3.23 -2.75
C ASN A 78 -11.99 -1.86 -2.05
N CYS A 79 -11.51 -0.83 -2.75
CA CYS A 79 -11.24 0.48 -2.16
C CYS A 79 -12.29 1.55 -2.50
N GLY A 80 -13.15 1.31 -3.48
CA GLY A 80 -14.12 2.30 -3.97
C GLY A 80 -13.46 3.51 -4.63
N MET A 81 -14.24 4.61 -4.78
CA MET A 81 -13.80 5.82 -5.48
C MET A 81 -13.41 7.00 -4.58
N GLU A 82 -13.79 6.99 -3.30
CA GLU A 82 -13.65 8.14 -2.39
C GLU A 82 -12.18 8.55 -2.19
N GLY A 83 -11.27 7.57 -2.12
CA GLY A 83 -9.84 7.80 -1.87
C GLY A 83 -8.99 8.12 -3.10
N VAL A 84 -9.53 8.01 -4.32
CA VAL A 84 -8.72 7.99 -5.55
C VAL A 84 -7.95 9.30 -5.76
N GLY A 85 -8.58 10.45 -5.51
CA GLY A 85 -7.91 11.75 -5.63
C GLY A 85 -6.71 11.89 -4.68
N ALA A 86 -6.83 11.37 -3.46
CA ALA A 86 -5.71 11.35 -2.50
C ALA A 86 -4.62 10.38 -2.95
N THR A 87 -4.99 9.19 -3.42
CA THR A 87 -4.04 8.22 -3.99
C THR A 87 -3.26 8.83 -5.16
N LEU A 88 -3.93 9.46 -6.13
CA LEU A 88 -3.29 10.14 -7.27
C LEU A 88 -2.29 11.21 -6.81
N SER A 89 -2.65 12.00 -5.80
CA SER A 89 -1.75 13.01 -5.24
C SER A 89 -0.48 12.39 -4.65
N ILE A 90 -0.60 11.26 -3.94
CA ILE A 90 0.57 10.57 -3.39
C ILE A 90 1.40 9.90 -4.48
N LEU A 91 0.78 9.25 -5.47
CA LEU A 91 1.49 8.66 -6.60
C LEU A 91 2.35 9.70 -7.34
N ALA A 92 1.81 10.91 -7.54
CA ALA A 92 2.57 12.01 -8.11
C ALA A 92 3.76 12.43 -7.22
N GLN A 93 3.57 12.49 -5.89
CA GLN A 93 4.61 12.88 -4.93
C GLN A 93 5.76 11.86 -4.85
N ILE A 94 5.46 10.56 -4.90
CA ILE A 94 6.48 9.50 -4.89
C ILE A 94 7.14 9.30 -6.27
N GLY A 95 6.70 10.04 -7.30
CA GLY A 95 7.26 9.95 -8.65
C GLY A 95 6.67 8.82 -9.51
N ALA A 96 5.62 8.13 -9.07
CA ALA A 96 4.93 7.06 -9.78
C ALA A 96 4.01 7.60 -10.89
N ARG A 97 4.59 8.34 -11.85
CA ARG A 97 3.84 9.09 -12.86
C ARG A 97 3.01 8.19 -13.79
N THR A 98 3.60 7.10 -14.27
CA THR A 98 2.91 6.16 -15.18
C THR A 98 1.69 5.53 -14.50
N GLN A 99 1.86 5.09 -13.25
CA GLN A 99 0.78 4.52 -12.45
C GLN A 99 -0.29 5.58 -12.12
N ALA A 100 0.10 6.82 -11.82
CA ALA A 100 -0.85 7.91 -11.62
C ALA A 100 -1.70 8.18 -12.88
N VAL A 101 -1.11 8.11 -14.08
CA VAL A 101 -1.83 8.25 -15.34
C VAL A 101 -2.80 7.08 -15.54
N ALA A 102 -2.34 5.84 -15.33
CA ALA A 102 -3.18 4.64 -15.44
C ALA A 102 -4.40 4.73 -14.50
N LEU A 103 -4.18 5.03 -13.22
CA LEU A 103 -5.26 5.18 -12.24
C LEU A 103 -6.23 6.32 -12.60
N ALA A 104 -5.72 7.46 -13.10
CA ALA A 104 -6.56 8.59 -13.49
C ALA A 104 -7.49 8.23 -14.66
N GLN A 105 -6.99 7.50 -15.66
CA GLN A 105 -7.79 7.01 -16.79
C GLN A 105 -8.87 6.04 -16.31
N CYS A 106 -8.52 5.06 -15.47
CA CYS A 106 -9.53 4.16 -14.89
C CYS A 106 -10.57 4.91 -14.07
N TRP A 107 -10.16 5.94 -13.32
CA TRP A 107 -11.08 6.74 -12.51
C TRP A 107 -12.07 7.53 -13.36
N ASP A 108 -11.64 8.07 -14.50
CA ASP A 108 -12.52 8.73 -15.45
C ASP A 108 -13.58 7.78 -16.04
N LEU A 109 -13.20 6.54 -16.31
CA LEU A 109 -14.13 5.48 -16.73
C LEU A 109 -15.08 5.10 -15.58
N ALA A 110 -14.54 4.88 -14.38
CA ALA A 110 -15.32 4.49 -13.20
C ALA A 110 -16.33 5.58 -12.78
N LYS A 111 -16.05 6.86 -13.00
CA LYS A 111 -17.03 7.94 -12.75
C LYS A 111 -18.27 7.85 -13.66
N ARG A 112 -18.11 7.37 -14.90
CA ARG A 112 -19.20 7.23 -15.87
C ARG A 112 -20.01 5.96 -15.62
N THR A 113 -19.28 4.90 -15.28
CA THR A 113 -19.87 3.61 -14.97
C THR A 113 -19.23 3.11 -13.69
N PRO A 114 -19.83 3.34 -12.50
CA PRO A 114 -19.23 2.92 -11.23
C PRO A 114 -18.92 1.42 -11.18
N VAL A 115 -17.84 1.07 -10.48
CA VAL A 115 -17.57 -0.31 -10.07
C VAL A 115 -18.33 -0.54 -8.77
N HIS A 116 -19.19 -1.54 -8.75
CA HIS A 116 -19.95 -1.91 -7.56
C HIS A 116 -19.29 -3.09 -6.86
N ASN A 117 -19.38 -3.11 -5.54
CA ASN A 117 -18.93 -4.24 -4.76
C ASN A 117 -19.87 -5.41 -5.02
N VAL A 118 -19.30 -6.56 -5.33
CA VAL A 118 -20.03 -7.81 -5.53
C VAL A 118 -19.77 -8.75 -4.35
N SER A 119 -20.65 -9.71 -4.18
CA SER A 119 -20.69 -10.59 -3.00
C SER A 119 -20.23 -12.01 -3.28
N SER A 120 -20.00 -12.37 -4.55
CA SER A 120 -19.57 -13.70 -4.97
C SER A 120 -18.45 -13.65 -6.03
N LEU A 121 -17.74 -14.77 -6.17
CA LEU A 121 -16.70 -14.93 -7.20
C LEU A 121 -17.31 -14.97 -8.60
N GLU A 122 -18.54 -15.51 -8.72
CA GLU A 122 -19.28 -15.56 -9.97
C GLU A 122 -19.66 -14.16 -10.44
N GLU A 123 -20.17 -13.31 -9.54
CA GLU A 123 -20.47 -11.90 -9.83
C GLU A 123 -19.19 -11.13 -10.20
N TYR A 124 -18.08 -11.40 -9.52
CA TYR A 124 -16.80 -10.76 -9.82
C TYR A 124 -16.28 -11.17 -11.21
N SER A 125 -16.40 -12.45 -11.55
CA SER A 125 -16.00 -12.97 -12.86
C SER A 125 -16.83 -12.36 -13.99
N ALA A 126 -18.14 -12.20 -13.80
CA ALA A 126 -19.01 -11.51 -14.76
C ALA A 126 -18.62 -10.03 -14.90
N LEU A 127 -18.36 -9.35 -13.78
CA LEU A 127 -17.89 -7.96 -13.79
C LEU A 127 -16.57 -7.80 -14.56
N ALA A 128 -15.62 -8.72 -14.39
CA ALA A 128 -14.34 -8.72 -15.10
C ALA A 128 -14.49 -8.98 -16.62
N GLN A 129 -15.53 -9.70 -17.04
CA GLN A 129 -15.84 -9.89 -18.46
C GLN A 129 -16.51 -8.66 -19.07
N GLU A 130 -17.39 -7.99 -18.32
CA GLU A 130 -18.07 -6.78 -18.77
C GLU A 130 -17.15 -5.56 -18.79
N ARG A 131 -16.12 -5.56 -17.94
CA ARG A 131 -15.16 -4.48 -17.83
C ARG A 131 -13.77 -4.99 -17.51
N SER A 132 -12.84 -4.61 -18.36
CA SER A 132 -11.42 -4.71 -18.08
C SER A 132 -10.77 -3.33 -18.06
N PHE A 133 -9.64 -3.25 -17.35
CA PHE A 133 -8.72 -2.12 -17.38
C PHE A 133 -7.37 -2.58 -17.95
N ASP A 134 -7.40 -3.53 -18.88
CA ASP A 134 -6.21 -4.26 -19.33
C ASP A 134 -5.09 -3.32 -19.80
N GLU A 135 -5.41 -2.29 -20.59
CA GLU A 135 -4.43 -1.31 -21.05
C GLU A 135 -3.77 -0.55 -19.87
N GLN A 136 -4.54 -0.22 -18.84
CA GLN A 136 -4.03 0.49 -17.65
C GLN A 136 -3.28 -0.45 -16.71
N ASP A 137 -3.68 -1.72 -16.63
CA ASP A 137 -2.94 -2.77 -15.92
C ASP A 137 -1.59 -3.02 -16.60
N ASP A 138 -1.56 -3.11 -17.93
CA ASP A 138 -0.32 -3.21 -18.72
C ASP A 138 0.59 -1.99 -18.48
N MET A 139 0.03 -0.78 -18.46
CA MET A 139 0.79 0.43 -18.12
C MET A 139 1.39 0.37 -16.71
N TYR A 140 0.65 -0.19 -15.75
CA TYR A 140 1.11 -0.37 -14.39
C TYR A 140 2.31 -1.33 -14.33
N PHE A 141 2.20 -2.50 -14.97
CA PHE A 141 3.26 -3.52 -14.97
C PHE A 141 4.48 -3.14 -15.82
N ALA A 142 4.29 -2.32 -16.87
CA ALA A 142 5.38 -1.82 -17.71
C ALA A 142 6.16 -0.65 -17.07
N ALA A 143 5.66 -0.08 -15.96
CA ALA A 143 6.27 1.08 -15.34
C ALA A 143 7.64 0.76 -14.73
N SER A 144 8.60 1.66 -14.94
CA SER A 144 9.96 1.56 -14.41
C SER A 144 10.41 2.90 -13.81
N PRO A 145 10.86 2.94 -12.55
CA PRO A 145 10.91 1.82 -11.60
C PRO A 145 9.50 1.36 -11.15
N PRO A 146 9.35 0.14 -10.61
CA PRO A 146 8.08 -0.31 -10.05
C PRO A 146 7.71 0.54 -8.84
N ILE A 147 6.41 0.65 -8.56
CA ILE A 147 5.88 1.50 -7.49
C ILE A 147 6.44 1.14 -6.12
N GLN A 148 6.67 -0.14 -5.84
CA GLN A 148 7.25 -0.59 -4.57
C GLN A 148 8.62 0.07 -4.31
N THR A 149 9.50 0.14 -5.33
CA THR A 149 10.80 0.80 -5.21
C THR A 149 10.65 2.29 -4.89
N LEU A 150 9.67 2.95 -5.51
CA LEU A 150 9.36 4.36 -5.23
C LEU A 150 8.80 4.55 -3.82
N LEU A 151 7.95 3.65 -3.34
CA LEU A 151 7.39 3.67 -1.98
C LEU A 151 8.48 3.50 -0.93
N GLU A 152 9.36 2.51 -1.11
CA GLU A 152 10.49 2.25 -0.22
C GLU A 152 11.39 3.48 -0.11
N ALA A 153 11.80 4.05 -1.24
CA ALA A 153 12.66 5.23 -1.27
C ALA A 153 11.99 6.47 -0.65
N TYR A 154 10.73 6.74 -1.00
CA TYR A 154 10.04 7.95 -0.52
C TYR A 154 9.71 7.89 0.98
N PHE A 155 9.36 6.71 1.51
CA PHE A 155 8.97 6.54 2.90
C PHE A 155 10.07 5.96 3.80
N GLU A 156 11.31 5.84 3.31
CA GLU A 156 12.43 5.25 4.05
C GLU A 156 12.57 5.83 5.47
N SER A 157 12.58 7.16 5.59
CA SER A 157 12.70 7.83 6.89
C SER A 157 11.50 7.54 7.81
N LEU A 158 10.27 7.54 7.25
CA LEU A 158 9.06 7.23 8.01
C LEU A 158 9.10 5.79 8.54
N ILE A 159 9.53 4.85 7.71
CA ILE A 159 9.67 3.43 8.05
C ILE A 159 10.74 3.26 9.12
N ALA A 160 11.92 3.87 8.94
CA ALA A 160 13.02 3.79 9.90
C ALA A 160 12.66 4.38 11.28
N GLU A 161 11.86 5.45 11.33
CA GLU A 161 11.32 6.00 12.58
C GLU A 161 10.29 5.08 13.25
N SER A 162 9.54 4.31 12.44
CA SER A 162 8.40 3.53 12.91
C SER A 162 8.77 2.09 13.26
N VAL A 163 9.88 1.57 12.72
CA VAL A 163 10.34 0.19 12.89
C VAL A 163 11.76 0.18 13.45
N ALA A 164 11.89 -0.18 14.72
CA ALA A 164 13.20 -0.40 15.33
C ALA A 164 13.75 -1.79 15.02
N VAL A 165 15.06 -1.94 15.13
CA VAL A 165 15.75 -3.23 15.00
C VAL A 165 16.39 -3.55 16.35
N ASP A 166 16.08 -4.73 16.86
CA ASP A 166 16.73 -5.32 18.02
C ASP A 166 17.96 -6.12 17.55
N ASP A 167 19.08 -5.95 18.25
CA ASP A 167 20.36 -6.58 17.91
C ASP A 167 20.43 -8.06 18.31
#